data_AF-A0A1L0AMK4-F1
#
_entry.id   AF-A0A1L0AMK4-F1
#
_cell.length_a   1.000
_cell.length_b   1.000
_cell.length_c   1.000
_cell.angle_alpha   90.00
_cell.angle_beta   90.00
_cell.angle_gamma   90.00
#
_symmetry.space_group_name_H-M   'P 1'
#
loop_
_entity.id
_entity.type
_entity.pdbx_description
1 polymer ?
#
loop_
_entity_poly.entity_id
_entity_poly.type
_entity_poly.pdbx_seq_one_letter_code
_entity_poly.pdbx_strand_id
1 'polypeptide(L)'
;MPQLDESWRPDLSGIMVRSDENGIIFQPIHDPKTVLITAQAIELIGGGVAQGIPMSMSIPIRKGYRSYSTALNEPLAAAVEARSLPMIQDQMLELIEFSLAQNTAIIPTIER
;
A
#
# COMPACT_ATOMS: atom_id res chain seq x y z
N MET A 1 -4.08 -8.03 14.79
CA MET A 1 -4.42 -6.59 14.70
C MET A 1 -5.91 -6.45 14.90
N PRO A 2 -6.39 -5.79 15.96
CA PRO A 2 -7.82 -5.68 16.25
C PRO A 2 -8.63 -4.96 15.17
N GLN A 3 -7.97 -4.16 14.31
CA GLN A 3 -8.62 -3.37 13.25
C GLN A 3 -8.83 -4.12 11.92
N LEU A 4 -8.34 -5.35 11.77
CA LEU A 4 -8.51 -6.15 10.56
C LEU A 4 -9.65 -7.16 10.77
N ASP A 5 -10.86 -6.79 10.36
CA ASP A 5 -12.03 -7.67 10.34
C ASP A 5 -12.15 -8.47 9.03
N GLU A 6 -13.28 -9.17 8.82
CA GLU A 6 -13.51 -9.96 7.61
C GLU A 6 -13.45 -9.14 6.32
N SER A 7 -13.76 -7.84 6.35
CA SER A 7 -13.75 -6.99 5.16
C SER A 7 -12.34 -6.81 4.59
N TRP A 8 -11.30 -7.02 5.41
CA TRP A 8 -9.90 -6.95 4.99
C TRP A 8 -9.39 -8.21 4.31
N ARG A 9 -10.19 -9.28 4.25
CA ARG A 9 -9.83 -10.47 3.48
C ARG A 9 -9.42 -10.08 2.05
N PRO A 10 -8.30 -10.58 1.51
CA PRO A 10 -7.77 -10.08 0.25
C PRO A 10 -8.74 -10.18 -0.93
N ASP A 11 -9.58 -11.22 -0.96
CA ASP A 11 -10.62 -11.42 -1.97
C ASP A 11 -11.77 -10.39 -1.90
N LEU A 12 -11.97 -9.74 -0.75
CA LEU A 12 -13.00 -8.72 -0.54
C LEU A 12 -12.42 -7.30 -0.68
N SER A 13 -11.31 -7.01 0.02
CA SER A 13 -10.67 -5.69 -0.01
C SER A 13 -9.90 -5.42 -1.30
N GLY A 14 -9.50 -6.47 -2.02
CA GLY A 14 -8.54 -6.38 -3.12
C GLY A 14 -7.12 -6.01 -2.65
N ILE A 15 -6.84 -6.08 -1.35
CA ILE A 15 -5.54 -5.77 -0.74
C ILE A 15 -5.09 -6.94 0.13
N MET A 16 -3.91 -7.45 -0.14
CA MET A 16 -3.18 -8.31 0.78
C MET A 16 -2.38 -7.46 1.76
N VAL A 17 -2.87 -7.34 2.99
CA VAL A 17 -2.17 -6.69 4.10
C VAL A 17 -1.22 -7.69 4.73
N ARG A 18 0.06 -7.33 4.82
CA ARG A 18 1.11 -8.14 5.44
C ARG A 18 1.74 -7.35 6.56
N SER A 19 2.11 -8.03 7.64
CA SER A 19 3.04 -7.50 8.63
C SER A 19 4.39 -8.18 8.46
N ASP A 20 5.47 -7.41 8.45
CA ASP A 20 6.83 -7.94 8.62
C ASP A 20 7.43 -7.43 9.94
N GLU A 21 8.71 -7.70 10.17
CA GLU A 21 9.41 -7.23 11.38
C GLU A 21 9.48 -5.71 11.49
N ASN A 22 9.33 -5.00 10.37
CA ASN A 22 9.56 -3.57 10.28
C ASN A 22 8.27 -2.75 10.17
N GLY A 23 7.13 -3.35 9.79
CA GLY A 23 5.88 -2.60 9.66
C GLY A 23 4.76 -3.31 8.94
N ILE A 24 3.88 -2.52 8.32
CA ILE A 24 2.70 -2.99 7.57
C ILE A 24 2.90 -2.70 6.08
N ILE A 25 2.64 -3.72 5.26
CA ILE A 25 2.76 -3.68 3.81
C ILE A 25 1.39 -3.87 3.17
N PHE A 26 0.99 -2.94 2.33
CA PHE A 26 -0.22 -3.00 1.52
C PHE A 26 0.13 -3.47 0.12
N GLN A 27 -0.21 -4.72 -0.20
CA GLN A 27 -0.02 -5.26 -1.55
C GLN A 27 -1.38 -5.36 -2.26
N PRO A 28 -1.68 -4.49 -3.22
CA PRO A 28 -2.91 -4.60 -4.00
C PRO A 28 -2.87 -5.88 -4.85
N ILE A 29 -3.98 -6.60 -4.86
CA ILE A 29 -4.21 -7.75 -5.77
C ILE A 29 -5.22 -7.41 -6.87
N HIS A 30 -5.93 -6.29 -6.73
CA HIS A 30 -6.72 -5.63 -7.79
C HIS A 30 -6.06 -4.29 -8.20
N ASP A 31 -6.75 -3.44 -8.97
CA ASP A 31 -6.20 -2.15 -9.39
C ASP A 31 -5.83 -1.29 -8.17
N PRO A 32 -4.54 -0.93 -7.99
CA PRO A 32 -4.10 -0.11 -6.86
C PRO A 32 -4.86 1.21 -6.75
N LYS A 33 -5.20 1.83 -7.89
CA LYS A 33 -5.91 3.11 -7.92
C LYS A 33 -7.36 2.99 -7.47
N THR A 34 -7.92 1.79 -7.38
CA THR A 34 -9.29 1.60 -6.87
C THR A 34 -9.33 1.12 -5.43
N VAL A 35 -8.33 0.34 -5.00
CA VAL A 35 -8.36 -0.29 -3.67
C VAL A 35 -7.60 0.48 -2.60
N LEU A 36 -6.45 1.08 -2.94
CA LEU A 36 -5.59 1.77 -1.95
C LEU A 36 -6.06 3.18 -1.61
N ILE A 37 -6.98 3.76 -2.38
CA ILE A 37 -7.53 5.11 -2.14
C ILE A 37 -8.90 5.08 -1.44
N THR A 38 -9.38 3.90 -1.07
CA THR A 38 -10.64 3.75 -0.32
C THR A 38 -10.51 4.37 1.06
N ALA A 39 -11.62 4.84 1.63
CA ALA A 39 -11.65 5.38 2.98
C ALA A 39 -11.07 4.38 4.00
N GLN A 40 -11.48 3.11 3.90
CA GLN A 40 -10.97 2.02 4.74
C GLN A 40 -9.44 1.86 4.64
N ALA A 41 -8.89 1.83 3.43
CA ALA A 41 -7.45 1.72 3.23
C ALA A 41 -6.70 2.91 3.83
N ILE A 42 -7.19 4.12 3.57
CA ILE A 42 -6.56 5.35 4.02
C ILE A 42 -6.65 5.52 5.54
N GLU A 43 -7.76 5.14 6.16
CA GLU A 43 -7.90 5.17 7.61
C GLU A 43 -6.84 4.29 8.29
N LEU A 44 -6.62 3.07 7.77
CA LEU A 44 -5.59 2.19 8.32
C LEU A 44 -4.17 2.71 8.05
N ILE A 45 -3.91 3.20 6.82
CA ILE A 45 -2.61 3.77 6.44
C ILE A 45 -2.31 5.00 7.29
N GLY A 46 -3.21 5.98 7.30
CA GLY A 46 -3.06 7.23 8.06
C GLY A 46 -2.98 6.99 9.55
N GLY A 47 -3.77 6.06 10.09
CA GLY A 47 -3.68 5.64 11.49
C GLY A 47 -2.32 5.04 11.84
N GLY A 48 -1.74 4.22 10.96
CA GLY A 48 -0.39 3.67 11.12
C GLY A 48 0.69 4.76 11.05
N VAL A 49 0.61 5.66 10.06
CA VAL A 49 1.53 6.79 9.92
C VAL A 49 1.48 7.69 11.16
N ALA A 50 0.30 8.02 11.67
CA ALA A 50 0.13 8.84 12.88
C ALA A 50 0.70 8.17 14.14
N GLN A 51 0.71 6.83 14.20
CA GLN A 51 1.29 6.06 15.30
C GLN A 51 2.80 5.82 15.15
N GLY A 52 3.42 6.29 14.06
CA GLY A 52 4.83 6.03 13.75
C GLY A 52 5.11 4.58 13.38
N ILE A 53 4.09 3.78 13.04
CA ILE A 53 4.26 2.43 12.51
C ILE A 53 4.78 2.57 11.08
N PRO A 54 5.87 1.90 10.69
CA PRO A 54 6.32 1.95 9.30
C PRO A 54 5.27 1.34 8.37
N MET A 55 4.83 2.12 7.40
CA MET A 55 3.82 1.80 6.42
C MET A 55 4.48 1.79 5.04
N SER A 56 4.20 0.77 4.26
CA SER A 56 4.65 0.69 2.88
C SER A 56 3.57 0.09 1.98
N MET A 57 3.65 0.37 0.69
CA MET A 57 2.91 -0.39 -0.32
C MET A 57 3.87 -1.16 -1.20
N SER A 58 3.41 -2.29 -1.73
CA SER A 58 4.18 -3.14 -2.63
C SER A 58 3.34 -3.46 -3.85
N ILE A 59 3.51 -2.70 -4.93
CA ILE A 59 2.67 -2.80 -6.12
C ILE A 59 3.26 -3.82 -7.10
N PRO A 60 2.52 -4.88 -7.47
CA PRO A 60 2.90 -5.75 -8.58
C PRO A 60 2.75 -5.00 -9.90
N ILE A 61 3.86 -4.56 -10.51
CA ILE A 61 3.83 -3.76 -11.74
C ILE A 61 3.53 -4.62 -12.97
N ARG A 62 4.18 -5.79 -13.05
CA ARG A 62 4.11 -6.68 -14.21
C ARG A 62 4.22 -8.13 -13.79
N LYS A 63 3.39 -9.00 -14.39
CA LYS A 63 3.44 -10.46 -14.16
C LYS A 63 4.83 -11.01 -14.46
N GLY A 64 5.36 -11.81 -13.56
CA GLY A 64 6.71 -12.41 -13.68
C GLY A 64 7.85 -11.49 -13.22
N TYR A 65 7.53 -10.29 -12.73
CA TYR A 65 8.50 -9.35 -12.19
C TYR A 65 8.24 -9.11 -10.70
N ARG A 66 9.27 -8.67 -9.99
CA ARG A 66 9.16 -8.28 -8.58
C ARG A 66 8.21 -7.09 -8.43
N SER A 67 7.53 -7.00 -7.30
CA SER A 67 6.80 -5.79 -6.91
C SER A 67 7.76 -4.63 -6.67
N TYR A 68 7.28 -3.40 -6.85
CA TYR A 68 7.99 -2.21 -6.39
C TYR A 68 7.44 -1.77 -5.04
N SER A 69 8.33 -1.58 -4.08
CA SER A 69 7.97 -1.18 -2.72
C SER A 69 8.21 0.31 -2.51
N THR A 70 7.27 0.97 -1.86
CA THR A 70 7.30 2.42 -1.60
C THR A 70 6.93 2.66 -0.15
N ALA A 71 7.78 3.39 0.57
CA ALA A 71 7.50 3.82 1.94
C ALA A 71 6.45 4.94 1.93
N LEU A 72 5.54 4.93 2.90
CA LEU A 72 4.39 5.84 2.95
C LEU A 72 4.49 6.91 4.05
N ASN A 73 5.24 6.67 5.12
CA ASN A 73 5.24 7.57 6.30
C ASN A 73 5.66 9.00 5.97
N GLU A 74 6.83 9.19 5.38
CA GLU A 74 7.35 10.53 5.09
C GLU A 74 6.50 11.27 4.04
N PRO A 75 6.14 10.65 2.89
CA PRO A 75 5.26 11.30 1.92
C PRO A 75 3.90 11.73 2.48
N LEU A 76 3.30 10.91 3.34
CA LEU A 76 1.95 11.14 3.87
C LEU A 76 1.92 11.97 5.16
N ALA A 77 3.07 12.25 5.78
CA ALA A 77 3.15 12.87 7.10
C ALA A 77 2.33 14.16 7.21
N ALA A 78 2.50 15.07 6.25
CA ALA A 78 1.81 16.36 6.24
C ALA A 78 0.28 16.22 6.07
N ALA A 79 -0.17 15.32 5.18
CA ALA A 79 -1.60 15.10 4.94
C ALA A 79 -2.28 14.42 6.14
N VAL A 80 -1.57 13.50 6.81
CA VAL A 80 -2.02 12.84 8.04
C VAL A 80 -2.08 13.82 9.21
N GLU A 81 -1.08 14.68 9.38
CA GLU A 81 -1.07 15.75 10.40
C GLU A 81 -2.24 16.73 10.19
N ALA A 82 -2.50 17.11 8.94
CA ALA A 82 -3.62 17.95 8.56
C ALA A 82 -4.99 17.27 8.71
N ARG A 83 -5.03 15.95 8.97
CA ARG A 83 -6.25 15.12 9.05
C ARG A 83 -7.14 15.26 7.80
N SER A 84 -6.51 15.42 6.63
CA SER A 84 -7.21 15.70 5.38
C SER A 84 -7.28 14.44 4.53
N LEU A 85 -8.42 13.75 4.56
CA LEU A 85 -8.67 12.56 3.72
C LEU A 85 -8.40 12.83 2.23
N PRO A 86 -8.87 13.94 1.63
CA PRO A 86 -8.58 14.24 0.22
C PRO A 86 -7.07 14.39 -0.05
N MET A 87 -6.32 15.04 0.84
CA MET A 87 -4.87 15.18 0.64
C MET A 87 -4.16 13.83 0.70
N ILE A 88 -4.59 12.93 1.60
CA ILE A 88 -4.03 11.58 1.66
C ILE A 88 -4.37 10.81 0.38
N GLN A 89 -5.60 10.95 -0.13
CA GLN A 89 -6.02 10.34 -1.40
C GLN A 89 -5.16 10.81 -2.57
N ASP A 90 -4.97 12.12 -2.72
CA ASP A 90 -4.19 12.71 -3.80
C ASP A 90 -2.73 12.25 -3.75
N GLN A 91 -2.09 12.30 -2.57
CA GLN A 91 -0.73 11.82 -2.39
C GLN A 91 -0.60 10.32 -2.63
N MET A 92 -1.57 9.51 -2.17
CA MET A 92 -1.58 8.08 -2.46
C MET A 92 -1.68 7.81 -3.97
N LEU A 93 -2.49 8.57 -4.70
CA LEU A 93 -2.62 8.43 -6.15
C LEU A 93 -1.30 8.76 -6.86
N GLU A 94 -0.64 9.86 -6.48
CA GLU A 94 0.67 10.24 -7.02
C GLU A 94 1.72 9.14 -6.77
N LEU A 95 1.77 8.60 -5.54
CA LEU A 95 2.68 7.52 -5.19
C LEU A 95 2.38 6.24 -5.99
N ILE A 96 1.10 5.89 -6.17
CA ILE A 96 0.70 4.72 -6.97
C ILE A 96 1.15 4.88 -8.42
N GLU A 97 0.94 6.06 -9.01
CA GLU A 97 1.38 6.35 -10.38
C GLU A 97 2.89 6.30 -10.52
N PHE A 98 3.61 6.88 -9.57
CA PHE A 98 5.06 6.79 -9.51
C PHE A 98 5.52 5.33 -9.46
N SER A 99 4.96 4.50 -8.57
CA SER A 99 5.32 3.10 -8.41
C SER A 99 5.00 2.26 -9.64
N LEU A 100 3.87 2.49 -10.30
CA LEU A 100 3.48 1.79 -11.53
C LEU A 100 4.42 2.11 -12.72
N ALA A 101 5.05 3.29 -12.72
CA ALA A 101 6.01 3.69 -13.75
C ALA A 101 7.42 3.09 -13.56
N GLN A 102 7.67 2.37 -12.46
CA GLN A 102 9.00 1.84 -12.16
C GLN A 102 9.32 0.58 -12.94
N ASN A 103 10.62 0.34 -13.16
CA ASN A 103 11.12 -0.92 -13.69
C ASN A 103 11.61 -1.80 -12.55
N THR A 104 11.18 -3.07 -12.52
CA THR A 104 11.62 -4.05 -11.52
C THR A 104 12.32 -5.23 -12.17
N ALA A 105 13.05 -6.00 -11.38
CA ALA A 105 13.74 -7.19 -11.86
C ALA A 105 12.78 -8.36 -12.11
N ILE A 106 13.13 -9.22 -13.07
CA ILE A 106 12.41 -10.48 -13.31
C ILE A 106 12.50 -11.40 -12.08
N ILE A 107 11.43 -12.14 -11.81
CA ILE A 107 11.45 -13.20 -10.80
C ILE A 107 12.20 -14.39 -11.42
N PRO A 108 13.27 -14.90 -10.78
CA PRO A 108 14.00 -16.05 -11.31
C PRO A 108 13.07 -17.26 -11.41
N THR A 109 12.93 -17.81 -12.60
CA THR A 109 12.32 -19.13 -12.79
C THR A 109 13.35 -20.17 -12.36
N ILE A 110 13.09 -20.90 -11.29
CA ILE A 110 13.88 -22.10 -10.98
C ILE A 110 13.33 -23.19 -11.90
N GLU A 111 14.10 -23.57 -12.93
CA GLU A 111 13.81 -24.79 -13.70
C GLU A 111 13.86 -25.97 -12.73
N ARG A 112 12.75 -26.72 -12.64
CA ARG A 112 12.62 -27.92 -11.82
C ARG A 112 12.97 -29.15 -12.63
#